data_AF-A0A947FZ06-F1
#
_entry.id   AF-A0A947FZ06-F1
#
_cell.length_a   1.000
_cell.length_b   1.000
_cell.length_c   1.000
_cell.angle_alpha   90.00
_cell.angle_beta   90.00
_cell.angle_gamma   90.00
#
_symmetry.space_group_name_H-M   'P 1'
#
loop_
_entity.id
_entity.type
_entity.pdbx_description
1 polymer ?
#
loop_
_entity_poly.entity_id
_entity_poly.type
_entity_poly.pdbx_seq_one_letter_code
_entity_poly.pdbx_strand_id
1 'polypeptide(L)'
;DGFLCEPQPDCDPPYFNDVWRSRDGANWELVTASAGWSPRPGHQCAVIYDNIVCFGGFGLPQNPVDVWVSPDGASWEQVSNSPWNAVDPEEVKYDFEGFAVGDVIYTFGGDRETFDFTDPENYLRVDNDVWRYALPSP
;
A
#
# COMPACT_ATOMS: atom_id res chain seq x y z
N ASP A 1 -10.37 -9.52 -17.65
CA ASP A 1 -9.80 -8.16 -17.49
C ASP A 1 -8.43 -8.15 -16.82
N GLY A 2 -7.97 -9.24 -16.19
CA GLY A 2 -6.55 -9.45 -15.89
C GLY A 2 -6.05 -8.84 -14.58
N PHE A 3 -6.93 -8.13 -13.87
CA PHE A 3 -6.65 -7.53 -12.56
C PHE A 3 -7.45 -8.21 -11.43
N LEU A 4 -8.64 -8.73 -11.72
CA LEU A 4 -9.41 -9.55 -10.79
C LEU A 4 -9.24 -11.02 -11.13
N CYS A 5 -9.19 -11.85 -10.09
CA CYS A 5 -9.22 -13.29 -10.21
C CYS A 5 -10.62 -13.79 -9.80
N GLU A 6 -11.14 -14.81 -10.49
CA GLU A 6 -12.47 -15.38 -10.22
C GLU A 6 -12.41 -16.92 -10.27
N PRO A 7 -13.08 -17.64 -9.34
CA PRO A 7 -13.88 -17.11 -8.24
C PRO A 7 -13.02 -16.69 -7.05
N GLN A 8 -13.36 -15.56 -6.41
CA GLN A 8 -12.78 -15.23 -5.10
C GLN A 8 -13.44 -16.07 -3.99
N PRO A 9 -12.71 -16.44 -2.92
CA PRO A 9 -11.29 -16.21 -2.66
C PRO A 9 -10.38 -17.33 -3.22
N ASP A 10 -10.91 -18.21 -4.07
CA ASP A 10 -10.25 -19.46 -4.49
C ASP A 10 -9.22 -19.27 -5.62
N CYS A 11 -8.79 -18.04 -5.85
CA CYS A 11 -7.89 -17.65 -6.92
C CYS A 11 -6.75 -16.78 -6.39
N ASP A 12 -5.57 -16.97 -6.97
CA ASP A 12 -4.41 -16.12 -6.68
C ASP A 12 -4.39 -14.94 -7.65
N PRO A 13 -4.64 -13.70 -7.19
CA PRO A 13 -4.49 -12.54 -8.05
C PRO A 13 -3.01 -12.38 -8.43
N PRO A 14 -2.69 -11.84 -9.62
CA PRO A 14 -1.32 -11.68 -10.10
C PRO A 14 -0.60 -10.50 -9.41
N TYR A 15 -0.79 -10.34 -8.11
CA TYR A 15 -0.20 -9.29 -7.30
C TYR A 15 1.06 -9.80 -6.60
N PHE A 16 1.95 -8.87 -6.30
CA PHE A 16 3.21 -9.16 -5.65
C PHE A 16 3.31 -8.46 -4.30
N ASN A 17 4.12 -9.04 -3.43
CA ASN A 17 4.63 -8.47 -2.19
C ASN A 17 6.14 -8.73 -2.08
N ASP A 18 6.80 -8.94 -3.22
CA ASP A 18 8.24 -9.11 -3.28
C ASP A 18 8.95 -7.75 -3.19
N VAL A 19 10.18 -7.77 -2.69
CA VAL A 19 10.99 -6.56 -2.49
C VAL A 19 12.32 -6.77 -3.18
N TRP A 20 12.64 -5.84 -4.07
CA TRP A 20 13.89 -5.79 -4.80
C TRP A 20 14.65 -4.52 -4.46
N ARG A 21 15.98 -4.58 -4.44
CA ARG A 21 16.83 -3.40 -4.28
C ARG A 21 17.89 -3.33 -5.37
N SER A 22 18.32 -2.11 -5.67
CA SER A 22 19.46 -1.83 -6.52
C SER A 22 20.24 -0.63 -6.00
N ARG A 23 21.56 -0.64 -6.18
CA ARG A 23 22.42 0.52 -5.91
C ARG A 23 22.68 1.38 -7.14
N ASP A 24 22.48 0.82 -8.34
CA ASP A 24 22.85 1.43 -9.62
C ASP A 24 21.68 1.50 -10.62
N GLY A 25 20.50 0.96 -10.27
CA GLY A 25 19.32 0.88 -11.12
C GLY A 25 19.41 -0.16 -12.24
N ALA A 26 20.55 -0.84 -12.39
CA ALA A 26 20.80 -1.83 -13.45
C ALA A 26 20.84 -3.26 -12.91
N ASN A 27 21.45 -3.47 -11.75
CA ASN A 27 21.56 -4.76 -11.09
C ASN A 27 20.61 -4.81 -9.91
N TRP A 28 19.69 -5.77 -9.93
CA TRP A 28 18.62 -5.90 -8.95
C TRP A 28 18.79 -7.19 -8.14
N GLU A 29 18.61 -7.08 -6.83
CA GLU A 29 18.67 -8.17 -5.86
C GLU A 29 17.28 -8.36 -5.24
N LEU A 30 16.74 -9.57 -5.31
CA LEU A 30 15.55 -9.95 -4.57
C LEU A 30 15.92 -10.09 -3.10
N VAL A 31 15.48 -9.14 -2.26
CA VAL A 31 15.77 -9.16 -0.82
C VAL A 31 14.68 -9.86 -0.03
N THR A 32 13.43 -9.80 -0.49
CA THR A 32 12.29 -10.50 0.11
C THR A 32 11.42 -11.08 -0.97
N ALA A 33 11.30 -12.42 -1.04
CA ALA A 33 10.44 -13.10 -2.01
C ALA A 33 8.95 -13.03 -1.67
N SER A 34 8.63 -12.90 -0.38
CA SER A 34 7.27 -12.75 0.13
C SER A 34 7.33 -11.97 1.44
N ALA A 35 6.99 -10.68 1.40
CA ALA A 35 6.93 -9.86 2.61
C ALA A 35 5.74 -10.26 3.48
N GLY A 36 5.66 -9.69 4.69
CA GLY A 36 4.63 -10.02 5.67
C GLY A 36 3.21 -9.57 5.30
N TRP A 37 3.07 -8.57 4.42
CA TRP A 37 1.77 -8.10 3.93
C TRP A 37 1.24 -8.95 2.78
N SER A 38 -0.08 -8.90 2.59
CA SER A 38 -0.74 -9.51 1.43
C SER A 38 -0.30 -8.85 0.11
N PRO A 39 -0.09 -9.63 -0.96
CA PRO A 39 0.17 -9.09 -2.30
C PRO A 39 -0.90 -8.10 -2.75
N ARG A 40 -0.49 -6.93 -3.26
CA ARG A 40 -1.41 -5.83 -3.61
C ARG A 40 -0.81 -4.81 -4.60
N PRO A 41 -1.59 -4.25 -5.53
CA PRO A 41 -1.19 -3.09 -6.32
C PRO A 41 -1.53 -1.77 -5.59
N GLY A 42 -1.05 -0.65 -6.13
CA GLY A 42 -1.46 0.70 -5.76
C GLY A 42 -1.12 1.16 -4.34
N HIS A 43 -0.31 0.38 -3.62
CA HIS A 43 0.26 0.82 -2.34
C HIS A 43 1.39 1.83 -2.58
N GLN A 44 1.71 2.62 -1.55
CA GLN A 44 2.88 3.49 -1.56
C GLN A 44 3.82 3.17 -0.42
N CYS A 45 5.09 3.53 -0.62
CA CYS A 45 6.10 3.48 0.42
C CYS A 45 6.88 4.80 0.50
N ALA A 46 7.22 5.24 1.71
CA ALA A 46 8.07 6.40 1.95
C ALA A 46 9.14 6.07 3.00
N VAL A 47 10.18 6.89 3.10
CA VAL A 47 11.26 6.71 4.08
C VAL A 47 11.22 7.81 5.12
N ILE A 48 11.04 7.45 6.39
CA ILE A 48 11.17 8.33 7.55
C ILE A 48 11.99 7.62 8.63
N TYR A 49 12.82 8.37 9.37
CA TYR A 49 13.69 7.82 10.40
C TYR A 49 14.51 6.57 9.94
N ASP A 50 15.08 6.62 8.73
CA ASP A 50 15.81 5.51 8.10
C ASP A 50 15.03 4.20 7.97
N ASN A 51 13.70 4.25 8.02
CA ASN A 51 12.83 3.11 7.82
C ASN A 51 11.92 3.33 6.61
N ILE A 52 11.75 2.27 5.82
CA ILE A 52 10.74 2.16 4.77
C ILE A 52 9.40 1.94 5.46
N VAL A 53 8.40 2.74 5.13
CA VAL A 53 7.02 2.62 5.63
C VAL A 53 6.12 2.41 4.42
N CYS A 54 5.43 1.27 4.35
CA CYS A 54 4.52 0.90 3.27
C CYS A 54 3.09 0.72 3.78
N PHE A 55 2.11 1.24 3.05
CA PHE A 55 0.69 1.19 3.44
C PHE A 55 -0.24 1.44 2.25
N GLY A 56 -1.53 1.18 2.47
CA GLY A 56 -2.57 1.31 1.45
C GLY A 56 -2.53 0.18 0.43
N GLY A 57 -3.11 0.44 -0.74
CA GLY A 57 -3.21 -0.54 -1.82
C GLY A 57 -4.59 -1.19 -1.90
N PHE A 58 -4.85 -1.85 -3.03
CA PHE A 58 -6.08 -2.61 -3.25
C PHE A 58 -5.88 -4.07 -2.85
N GLY A 59 -6.79 -4.61 -2.05
CA GLY A 59 -6.71 -5.99 -1.57
C GLY A 59 -7.93 -6.81 -1.96
N LEU A 60 -7.75 -8.12 -2.10
CA LEU A 60 -8.82 -9.08 -2.32
C LEU A 60 -8.89 -10.08 -1.16
N PRO A 61 -10.06 -10.33 -0.56
CA PRO A 61 -11.38 -9.77 -0.92
C PRO A 61 -11.62 -8.33 -0.42
N GLN A 62 -10.74 -7.80 0.44
CA GLN A 62 -10.88 -6.48 1.04
C GLN A 62 -9.57 -5.71 1.03
N ASN A 63 -9.68 -4.39 1.02
CA ASN A 63 -8.51 -3.53 1.13
C ASN A 63 -7.80 -3.73 2.47
N PRO A 64 -6.47 -3.68 2.46
CA PRO A 64 -5.66 -3.84 3.65
C PRO A 64 -5.55 -2.52 4.43
N VAL A 65 -5.82 -2.59 5.73
CA VAL A 65 -5.71 -1.45 6.65
C VAL A 65 -4.36 -1.44 7.38
N ASP A 66 -3.37 -2.20 6.94
CA ASP A 66 -2.09 -2.37 7.63
C ASP A 66 -1.06 -1.28 7.27
N VAL A 67 -0.15 -1.01 8.20
CA VAL A 67 1.05 -0.19 7.98
C VAL A 67 2.26 -1.02 8.35
N TRP A 68 3.18 -1.19 7.41
CA TRP A 68 4.38 -2.01 7.55
C TRP A 68 5.63 -1.16 7.52
N VAL A 69 6.60 -1.52 8.36
CA VAL A 69 7.87 -0.81 8.51
C VAL A 69 9.04 -1.78 8.34
N SER A 70 10.10 -1.33 7.67
CA SER A 70 11.35 -2.08 7.55
C SER A 70 12.58 -1.18 7.51
N PRO A 71 13.66 -1.54 8.20
CA PRO A 71 14.93 -0.81 8.11
C PRO A 71 15.74 -1.16 6.85
N ASP A 72 15.45 -2.27 6.17
CA ASP A 72 16.36 -2.83 5.15
C ASP A 72 15.67 -3.47 3.94
N GLY A 73 14.34 -3.54 3.93
CA GLY A 73 13.54 -4.24 2.92
C GLY A 73 13.51 -5.76 3.07
N ALA A 74 14.27 -6.33 4.01
CA ALA A 74 14.36 -7.76 4.29
C ALA A 74 13.52 -8.17 5.51
N SER A 75 13.53 -7.35 6.56
CA SER A 75 12.77 -7.59 7.80
C SER A 75 11.62 -6.59 7.92
N TRP A 76 10.39 -7.07 7.98
CA TRP A 76 9.20 -6.22 8.01
C TRP A 76 8.36 -6.47 9.26
N GLU A 77 7.91 -5.38 9.88
CA GLU A 77 7.03 -5.38 11.05
C GLU A 77 5.77 -4.58 10.75
N GLN A 78 4.62 -5.13 11.11
CA GLN A 78 3.37 -4.40 11.07
C GLN A 78 3.24 -3.52 12.32
N VAL A 79 3.14 -2.20 12.15
CA VAL A 79 3.12 -1.24 13.26
C VAL A 79 1.75 -0.62 13.51
N SER A 80 0.82 -0.72 12.55
CA SER A 80 -0.54 -0.18 12.67
C SER A 80 -1.54 -0.93 11.78
N ASN A 81 -2.83 -0.75 12.09
CA ASN A 81 -4.00 -1.23 11.36
C ASN A 81 -4.95 -0.08 10.96
N SER A 82 -4.42 1.13 10.78
CA SER A 82 -5.24 2.31 10.51
C SER A 82 -4.46 3.44 9.81
N PRO A 83 -3.96 3.22 8.57
CA PRO A 83 -3.49 4.34 7.75
C PRO A 83 -4.65 5.33 7.58
N TRP A 84 -4.37 6.63 7.52
CA TRP A 84 -5.41 7.67 7.44
C TRP A 84 -6.38 7.78 8.63
N ASN A 85 -6.15 7.02 9.72
CA ASN A 85 -7.17 6.73 10.74
C ASN A 85 -8.37 5.96 10.18
N ALA A 86 -8.18 5.22 9.09
CA ALA A 86 -9.20 4.35 8.51
C ALA A 86 -9.63 3.30 9.54
N VAL A 87 -10.93 3.19 9.77
CA VAL A 87 -11.55 2.18 10.64
C VAL A 87 -12.16 1.04 9.84
N ASP A 88 -12.28 1.21 8.52
CA ASP A 88 -12.84 0.22 7.60
C ASP A 88 -11.97 0.09 6.32
N PRO A 89 -11.83 -1.13 5.75
CA PRO A 89 -11.23 -1.34 4.43
C PRO A 89 -11.74 -0.42 3.32
N GLU A 90 -13.01 -0.02 3.34
CA GLU A 90 -13.61 0.88 2.35
C GLU A 90 -13.04 2.31 2.42
N GLU A 91 -12.33 2.66 3.49
CA GLU A 91 -11.69 3.98 3.66
C GLU A 91 -10.24 4.02 3.16
N VAL A 92 -9.64 2.84 2.91
CA VAL A 92 -8.26 2.68 2.43
C VAL A 92 -8.14 3.16 0.99
N LYS A 93 -7.07 3.91 0.71
CA LYS A 93 -6.75 4.44 -0.61
C LYS A 93 -5.71 3.58 -1.33
N TYR A 94 -5.80 3.55 -2.64
CA TYR A 94 -4.75 3.08 -3.56
C TYR A 94 -4.48 4.14 -4.62
N ASP A 95 -3.45 3.90 -5.45
CA ASP A 95 -2.99 4.75 -6.54
C ASP A 95 -2.84 6.24 -6.16
N PHE A 96 -2.50 6.48 -4.88
CA PHE A 96 -2.21 7.79 -4.31
C PHE A 96 -0.73 8.13 -4.43
N GLU A 97 -0.38 9.40 -4.27
CA GLU A 97 1.01 9.85 -4.16
C GLU A 97 1.39 10.00 -2.68
N GLY A 98 2.59 9.57 -2.30
CA GLY A 98 3.08 9.67 -0.92
C GLY A 98 4.56 10.02 -0.83
N PHE A 99 4.93 11.07 -0.08
CA PHE A 99 6.33 11.43 0.14
C PHE A 99 6.61 11.95 1.55
N ALA A 100 7.85 11.81 1.99
CA ALA A 100 8.31 12.27 3.29
C ALA A 100 8.80 13.73 3.24
N VAL A 101 8.45 14.51 4.27
CA VAL A 101 9.00 15.83 4.58
C VAL A 101 9.42 15.83 6.04
N GLY A 102 10.73 15.77 6.29
CA GLY A 102 11.25 15.59 7.65
C GLY A 102 10.87 14.21 8.19
N ASP A 103 10.18 14.19 9.33
CA ASP A 103 9.67 12.98 10.00
C ASP A 103 8.19 12.68 9.73
N VAL A 104 7.62 13.34 8.72
CA VAL A 104 6.21 13.25 8.37
C VAL A 104 6.06 12.73 6.94
N ILE A 105 5.20 11.74 6.72
CA ILE A 105 4.76 11.31 5.39
C ILE A 105 3.51 12.09 5.03
N TYR A 106 3.47 12.69 3.84
CA TYR A 106 2.29 13.32 3.25
C TYR A 106 1.75 12.43 2.13
N THR A 107 0.42 12.29 2.05
CA THR A 107 -0.24 11.64 0.92
C THR A 107 -1.19 12.59 0.21
N PHE A 108 -1.31 12.47 -1.10
CA PHE A 108 -2.15 13.31 -1.95
C PHE A 108 -3.07 12.46 -2.82
N GLY A 109 -4.37 12.74 -2.73
CA GLY A 109 -5.40 12.08 -3.51
C GLY A 109 -5.38 10.55 -3.33
N GLY A 110 -5.56 9.85 -4.44
CA GLY A 110 -5.78 8.41 -4.49
C GLY A 110 -7.20 8.09 -4.92
N ASP A 111 -7.49 6.81 -4.99
CA ASP A 111 -8.80 6.28 -5.27
C ASP A 111 -9.21 5.23 -4.24
N ARG A 112 -10.52 4.97 -4.22
CA ARG A 112 -11.16 3.82 -3.59
C ARG A 112 -12.07 3.10 -4.59
N GLU A 113 -11.83 3.33 -5.89
CA GLU A 113 -12.56 2.72 -7.00
C GLU A 113 -12.36 1.21 -7.06
N THR A 114 -13.32 0.45 -6.57
CA THR A 114 -13.28 -1.00 -6.75
C THR A 114 -13.29 -1.30 -8.25
N PHE A 115 -12.56 -2.32 -8.71
CA PHE A 115 -12.60 -2.76 -10.12
C PHE A 115 -13.95 -3.39 -10.56
N ASP A 116 -15.04 -3.08 -9.84
CA ASP A 116 -16.40 -3.37 -10.24
C ASP A 116 -16.90 -2.28 -11.21
N PHE A 117 -16.69 -2.51 -12.51
CA PHE A 117 -17.18 -1.63 -13.58
C PHE A 117 -18.72 -1.65 -13.73
N THR A 118 -19.44 -2.43 -12.90
CA THR A 118 -20.90 -2.44 -12.87
C THR A 118 -21.48 -1.51 -11.79
N ASP A 119 -20.66 -1.04 -10.84
CA ASP A 119 -21.05 0.00 -9.88
C ASP A 119 -21.14 1.37 -10.60
N PRO A 120 -22.36 1.94 -10.75
CA PRO A 120 -22.54 3.21 -11.44
C PRO A 120 -22.01 4.40 -10.62
N GLU A 121 -21.62 4.23 -9.36
CA GLU A 121 -21.04 5.27 -8.50
C GLU A 121 -19.52 5.11 -8.33
N ASN A 122 -18.91 4.11 -8.96
CA ASN A 122 -17.48 3.81 -8.77
C ASN A 122 -16.59 5.04 -9.01
N TYR A 123 -16.84 5.80 -10.08
CA TYR A 123 -16.07 7.00 -10.44
C TYR A 123 -16.13 8.15 -9.43
N LEU A 124 -17.04 8.10 -8.44
CA LEU A 124 -17.11 9.08 -7.36
C LEU A 124 -16.08 8.82 -6.26
N ARG A 125 -15.37 7.68 -6.31
CA ARG A 125 -14.44 7.24 -5.28
C ARG A 125 -13.00 7.74 -5.48
N VAL A 126 -12.80 8.76 -6.31
CA VAL A 126 -11.51 9.46 -6.47
C VAL A 126 -11.39 10.59 -5.43
N ASP A 127 -10.30 10.59 -4.70
CA ASP A 127 -9.98 11.58 -3.68
C ASP A 127 -9.03 12.68 -4.18
N ASN A 128 -9.10 13.87 -3.57
CA ASN A 128 -8.15 14.97 -3.80
C ASN A 128 -7.62 15.62 -2.51
N ASP A 129 -7.69 14.92 -1.39
CA ASP A 129 -7.30 15.43 -0.08
C ASP A 129 -5.80 15.26 0.19
N VAL A 130 -5.34 15.94 1.25
CA VAL A 130 -3.96 15.85 1.76
C VAL A 130 -4.00 15.28 3.16
N TRP A 131 -3.27 14.19 3.39
CA TRP A 131 -3.15 13.58 4.71
C TRP A 131 -1.69 13.48 5.16
N ARG A 132 -1.48 13.34 6.49
CA ARG A 132 -0.15 13.23 7.10
C ARG A 132 -0.03 12.07 8.11
N TYR A 133 1.12 11.39 8.11
CA TYR A 133 1.53 10.38 9.11
C TYR A 133 2.86 10.74 9.75
N ALA A 134 3.05 10.42 11.02
CA ALA A 134 4.35 10.41 11.69
C ALA A 134 4.44 9.20 12.61
N LEU A 135 5.64 8.61 12.76
CA LEU A 135 5.86 7.58 13.77
C LEU A 135 5.75 8.20 15.19
N PRO A 136 5.34 7.42 16.20
CA PRO A 136 5.37 7.88 17.59
C PRO A 136 6.77 8.34 17.99
N SER A 137 6.88 9.41 18.78
CA SER A 137 8.15 9.80 19.39
C SER A 137 8.62 8.72 20.38
N PRO A 138 9.94 8.45 20.48
CA PRO A 138 10.48 7.43 21.38
C PRO A 138 10.23 7.72 22.87
#